data_AF-A0A7C8I1S6-F1
#
_entry.id   AF-A0A7C8I1S6-F1
#
_cell.length_a   1.000
_cell.length_b   1.000
_cell.length_c   1.000
_cell.angle_alpha   90.00
_cell.angle_beta   90.00
_cell.angle_gamma   90.00
#
_symmetry.space_group_name_H-M   'P 1'
#
loop_
_entity.id
_entity.type
_entity.pdbx_description
1 polymer ?
#
loop_
_entity_poly.entity_id
_entity_poly.type
_entity_poly.pdbx_seq_one_letter_code
_entity_poly.pdbx_strand_id
1 'polypeptide(L)'
;MEITELPCSSRFLNLPAELRLQIYGYLSIPQTGPTSEGKGLSLSCRQIKHEMDIECTKQMNVFIRDIVREWRDKFPSVPNLWVLQPDTFAGIKDLEIQIPFLDIPLESDSDHGEMLRALHPFFALHLSSLKISFGREEITTKAVDTETEDVDNGNAVEYTMWHHTFTKTVNLIVHLFEVAGQVSGEECGNDPRQPYRPGAFLIGPLWSYRVRARNARSRATPDHQNSTHTSTRNNSTAMAPINDALAAIKALDSGKKLVYQKIADQFGVDRSTLARRHKAVQAPRETKDSNQQKLT
;
A
#
# COMPACT_ATOMS: atom_id res chain seq x y z
N MET A 1 -17.62 -33.82 35.02
CA MET A 1 -17.23 -32.42 34.80
C MET A 1 -17.54 -32.14 33.34
N GLU A 2 -18.69 -31.53 33.09
CA GLU A 2 -19.27 -31.34 31.76
C GLU A 2 -18.64 -30.08 31.16
N ILE A 3 -17.88 -30.23 30.07
CA ILE A 3 -17.32 -29.08 29.34
C ILE A 3 -18.47 -28.53 28.50
N THR A 4 -19.19 -27.55 29.03
CA THR A 4 -20.12 -26.75 28.25
C THR A 4 -19.33 -26.03 27.16
N GLU A 5 -19.54 -26.43 25.91
CA GLU A 5 -19.03 -25.73 24.74
C GLU A 5 -19.48 -24.26 24.82
N LEU A 6 -18.53 -23.37 25.12
CA LEU A 6 -18.75 -21.94 25.03
C LEU A 6 -19.17 -21.64 23.58
N PRO A 7 -20.27 -20.91 23.34
CA PRO A 7 -20.74 -20.62 22.00
C PRO A 7 -19.67 -19.87 21.21
N CYS A 8 -18.90 -20.64 20.43
CA CYS A 8 -17.90 -20.18 19.50
C CYS A 8 -18.58 -19.41 18.37
N SER A 9 -18.76 -18.10 18.54
CA SER A 9 -18.62 -17.07 17.51
C SER A 9 -19.26 -15.77 18.01
N SER A 10 -18.57 -15.06 18.90
CA SER A 10 -18.83 -13.62 19.04
C SER A 10 -18.40 -12.98 17.73
N ARG A 11 -19.35 -12.83 16.79
CA ARG A 11 -19.11 -12.13 15.53
C ARG A 11 -18.68 -10.69 15.87
N PHE A 12 -17.75 -10.12 15.11
CA PHE A 12 -17.31 -8.73 15.29
C PHE A 12 -18.50 -7.74 15.34
N LEU A 13 -19.58 -8.02 14.60
CA LEU A 13 -20.82 -7.24 14.62
C LEU A 13 -21.60 -7.28 15.93
N ASN A 14 -21.33 -8.25 16.82
CA ASN A 14 -21.95 -8.32 18.15
C ASN A 14 -21.29 -7.36 19.14
N LEU A 15 -20.14 -6.75 18.77
CA LEU A 15 -19.52 -5.72 19.58
C LEU A 15 -20.37 -4.44 19.53
N PRO A 16 -20.53 -3.75 20.68
CA PRO A 16 -21.06 -2.39 20.71
C PRO A 16 -20.34 -1.49 19.70
N ALA A 17 -21.08 -0.54 19.12
CA ALA A 17 -20.55 0.33 18.06
C ALA A 17 -19.31 1.10 18.53
N GLU A 18 -19.28 1.50 19.81
CA GLU A 18 -18.18 2.22 20.44
C GLU A 18 -16.87 1.43 20.38
N LEU A 19 -16.92 0.12 20.67
CA LEU A 19 -15.73 -0.74 20.61
C LEU A 19 -15.28 -0.96 19.16
N ARG A 20 -16.21 -1.09 18.22
CA ARG A 20 -15.87 -1.21 16.79
C ARG A 20 -15.19 0.06 16.27
N LEU A 21 -15.69 1.23 16.63
CA LEU A 21 -15.07 2.52 16.29
C LEU A 21 -13.68 2.67 16.90
N GLN A 22 -13.48 2.24 18.16
CA GLN A 22 -12.13 2.22 18.76
C GLN A 22 -11.17 1.34 17.97
N ILE A 23 -11.61 0.14 17.54
CA ILE A 23 -10.81 -0.77 16.72
C ILE A 23 -10.46 -0.12 15.38
N TYR A 24 -11.41 0.53 14.72
CA TYR A 24 -11.12 1.26 13.47
C TYR A 24 -10.12 2.40 13.72
N GLY A 25 -10.23 3.10 14.85
CA GLY A 25 -9.25 4.11 15.27
C GLY A 25 -7.82 3.55 15.32
N TYR A 26 -7.62 2.36 15.88
CA TYR A 26 -6.31 1.69 15.86
C TYR A 26 -5.86 1.29 14.46
N LEU A 27 -6.78 0.88 13.58
CA LEU A 27 -6.45 0.52 12.19
C LEU A 27 -6.20 1.74 11.29
N SER A 28 -6.66 2.92 11.70
CA SER A 28 -6.62 4.13 10.89
C SER A 28 -5.24 4.79 10.80
N ILE A 29 -4.37 4.54 11.78
CA ILE A 29 -3.03 5.14 11.85
C ILE A 29 -2.03 4.13 11.26
N PRO A 30 -1.50 4.34 10.05
CA PRO A 30 -0.60 3.40 9.39
C PRO A 30 0.79 3.35 10.02
N GLN A 31 1.02 3.95 11.19
CA GLN A 31 2.32 3.86 11.86
C GLN A 31 2.52 2.52 12.57
N THR A 32 1.42 1.82 12.90
CA THR A 32 1.48 0.58 13.69
C THR A 32 1.43 -0.69 12.85
N GLY A 33 1.04 -0.61 11.58
CA GLY A 33 0.98 -1.76 10.67
C GLY A 33 0.44 -1.39 9.28
N PRO A 34 0.70 -2.23 8.26
CA PRO A 34 0.27 -1.97 6.90
C PRO A 34 -1.25 -2.02 6.78
N THR A 35 -1.82 -1.13 5.96
CA THR A 35 -3.28 -1.03 5.74
C THR A 35 -3.90 -2.30 5.13
N SER A 36 -3.06 -3.23 4.65
CA SER A 36 -3.46 -4.55 4.16
C SER A 36 -4.07 -5.43 5.26
N GLU A 37 -3.64 -5.30 6.52
CA GLU A 37 -4.16 -6.10 7.65
C GLU A 37 -5.66 -5.85 7.89
N GLY A 38 -6.10 -4.61 7.71
CA GLY A 38 -7.52 -4.23 7.84
C GLY A 38 -8.39 -4.65 6.64
N LYS A 39 -7.81 -5.10 5.53
CA LYS A 39 -8.55 -5.41 4.29
C LYS A 39 -9.52 -6.58 4.47
N GLY A 40 -9.14 -7.61 5.23
CA GLY A 40 -10.03 -8.73 5.52
C GLY A 40 -11.28 -8.28 6.28
N LEU A 41 -11.11 -7.37 7.23
CA LEU A 41 -12.21 -6.82 8.03
C LEU A 41 -13.17 -5.97 7.17
N SER A 42 -12.62 -5.12 6.30
CA SER A 42 -13.43 -4.27 5.42
C SER A 42 -14.25 -5.06 4.39
N LEU A 43 -13.75 -6.23 3.96
CA LEU A 43 -14.43 -7.11 3.03
C LEU A 43 -15.46 -8.03 3.69
N SER A 44 -15.46 -8.11 5.03
CA SER A 44 -16.32 -9.05 5.75
C SER A 44 -17.81 -8.67 5.71
N CYS A 45 -18.14 -7.38 5.78
CA CYS A 45 -19.52 -6.89 5.78
C CYS A 45 -19.59 -5.42 5.33
N ARG A 46 -20.68 -5.06 4.62
CA ARG A 46 -20.95 -3.69 4.16
C ARG A 46 -21.05 -2.68 5.31
N GLN A 47 -21.63 -3.07 6.44
CA GLN A 47 -21.75 -2.20 7.60
C GLN A 47 -20.37 -1.85 8.18
N ILE A 48 -19.51 -2.86 8.37
CA ILE A 48 -18.14 -2.69 8.88
C ILE A 48 -17.36 -1.79 7.93
N LYS A 49 -17.44 -2.05 6.62
CA LYS A 49 -16.80 -1.20 5.61
C LYS A 49 -17.23 0.26 5.75
N HIS A 50 -18.54 0.53 5.83
CA HIS A 50 -19.06 1.89 5.91
C HIS A 50 -18.60 2.63 7.17
N GLU A 51 -18.67 1.98 8.33
CA GLU A 51 -18.21 2.59 9.58
C GLU A 51 -16.70 2.83 9.59
N MET A 52 -15.92 1.89 9.04
CA MET A 52 -14.47 2.01 8.94
C MET A 52 -14.07 3.10 7.94
N ASP A 53 -14.77 3.21 6.80
CA ASP A 53 -14.58 4.29 5.83
C ASP A 53 -14.77 5.66 6.51
N ILE A 54 -15.77 5.82 7.38
CA ILE A 54 -16.02 7.07 8.11
C ILE A 54 -14.94 7.31 9.17
N GLU A 55 -14.74 6.36 10.09
CA GLU A 55 -13.90 6.59 11.26
C GLU A 55 -12.42 6.66 10.89
N CYS A 56 -11.92 5.78 10.01
CA CYS A 56 -10.52 5.82 9.60
C CYS A 56 -10.18 7.09 8.80
N THR A 57 -11.07 7.52 7.90
CA THR A 57 -10.86 8.77 7.14
C THR A 57 -10.88 9.98 8.06
N LYS A 58 -11.77 10.01 9.05
CA LYS A 58 -11.79 11.07 10.07
C LYS A 58 -10.48 11.16 10.84
N GLN A 59 -9.97 10.03 11.34
CA GLN A 59 -8.71 9.99 12.10
C GLN A 59 -7.51 10.37 11.24
N MET A 60 -7.44 9.86 10.00
CA MET A 60 -6.40 10.25 9.04
C MET A 60 -6.43 11.76 8.76
N ASN A 61 -7.61 12.34 8.58
CA ASN A 61 -7.74 13.78 8.37
C ASN A 61 -7.34 14.61 9.60
N VAL A 62 -7.52 14.10 10.82
CA VAL A 62 -6.96 14.73 12.03
C VAL A 62 -5.43 14.71 11.97
N PHE A 63 -4.84 13.54 11.68
CA PHE A 63 -3.40 13.38 11.57
C PHE A 63 -2.76 14.29 10.50
N ILE A 64 -3.35 14.33 9.30
CA ILE A 64 -2.90 15.23 8.22
C ILE A 64 -2.97 16.70 8.66
N ARG A 65 -4.05 17.11 9.33
CA ARG A 65 -4.19 18.49 9.83
C ARG A 65 -3.13 18.83 10.88
N ASP A 66 -2.77 17.88 11.74
CA ASP A 66 -1.72 18.08 12.74
C ASP A 66 -0.35 18.28 12.07
N ILE A 67 -0.04 17.52 11.01
CA ILE A 67 1.20 17.73 10.22
C ILE A 67 1.19 19.09 9.53
N VAL A 68 0.07 19.48 8.90
CA VAL A 68 -0.05 20.78 8.23
C VAL A 68 0.08 21.94 9.24
N ARG A 69 -0.44 21.77 10.46
CA ARG A 69 -0.27 22.75 11.55
C ARG A 69 1.20 22.84 11.97
N GLU A 70 1.86 21.71 12.22
CA GLU A 70 3.28 21.68 12.60
C GLU A 70 4.17 22.29 11.51
N TRP A 71 3.86 22.05 10.24
CA TRP A 71 4.53 22.69 9.11
C TRP A 71 4.41 24.22 9.18
N ARG A 72 3.20 24.74 9.36
CA ARG A 72 2.95 26.19 9.45
C ARG A 72 3.69 26.81 10.63
N ASP A 73 3.70 26.14 11.77
CA ASP A 73 4.33 26.65 12.98
C ASP A 73 5.87 26.68 12.85
N LYS A 74 6.45 25.69 12.15
CA LYS A 74 7.91 25.63 11.91
C LYS A 74 8.38 26.55 10.79
N PHE A 75 7.59 26.71 9.73
CA PHE A 75 7.97 27.47 8.54
C PHE A 75 6.99 28.60 8.26
N PRO A 76 6.92 29.64 9.12
CA PRO A 76 5.93 30.71 8.98
C PRO A 76 6.12 31.54 7.69
N SER A 77 7.34 31.57 7.15
CA SER A 77 7.67 32.25 5.90
C SER A 77 7.30 31.43 4.66
N VAL A 78 7.04 30.13 4.81
CA VAL A 78 6.73 29.21 3.71
C VAL A 78 5.22 29.11 3.52
N PRO A 79 4.70 29.12 2.27
CA PRO A 79 3.30 28.85 2.00
C PRO A 79 2.79 27.58 2.69
N ASN A 80 1.53 27.62 3.08
CA ASN A 80 0.89 26.48 3.72
C ASN A 80 0.93 25.25 2.81
N LEU A 81 1.27 24.10 3.39
CA LEU A 81 1.16 22.81 2.74
C LEU A 81 -0.31 22.55 2.35
N TRP A 82 -0.54 22.21 1.08
CA TRP A 82 -1.86 21.81 0.61
C TRP A 82 -1.89 20.30 0.49
N VAL A 83 -2.72 19.64 1.30
CA VAL A 83 -2.89 18.20 1.24
C VAL A 83 -4.31 17.90 0.80
N LEU A 84 -4.45 17.14 -0.29
CA LEU A 84 -5.76 16.70 -0.75
C LEU A 84 -6.32 15.71 0.29
N GLN A 85 -7.38 16.11 0.98
CA GLN A 85 -7.97 15.29 2.02
C GLN A 85 -8.73 14.11 1.40
N PRO A 86 -8.39 12.86 1.76
CA PRO A 86 -9.15 11.71 1.30
C PRO A 86 -10.58 11.76 1.85
N ASP A 87 -11.53 11.35 1.02
CA ASP A 87 -12.95 11.23 1.34
C ASP A 87 -13.36 9.80 1.74
N THR A 88 -12.49 8.82 1.44
CA THR A 88 -12.72 7.39 1.67
C THR A 88 -11.46 6.72 2.20
N PHE A 89 -11.62 5.61 2.96
CA PHE A 89 -10.49 4.87 3.49
C PHE A 89 -9.61 4.24 2.39
N ALA A 90 -10.21 3.89 1.25
CA ALA A 90 -9.45 3.45 0.09
C ALA A 90 -8.58 4.59 -0.48
N GLY A 91 -9.14 5.81 -0.58
CA GLY A 91 -8.42 6.99 -1.07
C GLY A 91 -7.28 7.45 -0.17
N ILE A 92 -7.27 7.09 1.12
CA ILE A 92 -6.15 7.37 2.03
C ILE A 92 -4.82 6.83 1.49
N LYS A 93 -4.84 5.73 0.72
CA LYS A 93 -3.63 5.10 0.18
C LYS A 93 -2.95 5.94 -0.89
N ASP A 94 -3.68 6.87 -1.50
CA ASP A 94 -3.22 7.69 -2.61
C ASP A 94 -3.27 9.15 -2.17
N LEU A 95 -2.23 9.59 -1.47
CA LEU A 95 -2.16 10.94 -0.93
C LEU A 95 -1.48 11.88 -1.92
N GLU A 96 -2.08 13.05 -2.12
CA GLU A 96 -1.49 14.14 -2.89
C GLU A 96 -1.16 15.32 -1.99
N ILE A 97 0.10 15.72 -2.03
CA ILE A 97 0.66 16.84 -1.28
C ILE A 97 1.18 17.85 -2.31
N GLN A 98 0.70 19.08 -2.22
CA GLN A 98 1.16 20.19 -3.01
C GLN A 98 1.90 21.16 -2.09
N ILE A 99 3.18 21.36 -2.40
CA ILE A 99 4.03 22.37 -1.78
C ILE A 99 4.01 23.55 -2.75
N PRO A 100 3.38 24.69 -2.38
CA PRO A 100 3.34 25.85 -3.26
C PRO A 100 4.78 26.27 -3.59
N PHE A 101 5.00 26.69 -4.83
CA PHE A 101 6.32 26.98 -5.36
C PHE A 101 7.12 27.88 -4.42
N LEU A 102 8.29 27.39 -4.01
CA LEU A 102 9.21 28.09 -3.14
C LEU A 102 10.07 29.03 -3.99
N ASP A 103 9.54 30.20 -4.35
CA ASP A 103 10.39 31.35 -4.72
C ASP A 103 11.10 31.94 -3.47
N ILE A 104 11.09 31.21 -2.35
CA ILE A 104 11.67 31.64 -1.10
C ILE A 104 13.15 31.28 -1.16
N PRO A 105 14.06 32.27 -1.10
CA PRO A 105 15.46 31.99 -0.88
C PRO A 105 15.57 31.36 0.51
N LEU A 106 15.71 30.03 0.53
CA LEU A 106 16.10 29.33 1.75
C LEU A 106 17.54 29.76 2.03
N GLU A 107 17.73 30.51 3.10
CA GLU A 107 19.02 31.15 3.42
C GLU A 107 20.11 30.12 3.75
N SER A 108 19.73 28.87 4.03
CA SER A 108 20.66 27.80 4.38
C SER A 108 20.27 26.41 3.84
N ASP A 109 21.29 25.58 3.58
CA ASP A 109 21.12 24.14 3.30
C ASP A 109 20.45 23.40 4.47
N SER A 110 20.56 23.91 5.70
CA SER A 110 19.90 23.33 6.87
C SER A 110 18.37 23.39 6.77
N ASP A 111 17.81 24.46 6.21
CA ASP A 111 16.36 24.67 6.18
C ASP A 111 15.67 23.65 5.27
N HIS A 112 16.30 23.29 4.15
CA HIS A 112 15.82 22.22 3.26
C HIS A 112 15.76 20.87 3.99
N GLY A 113 16.78 20.56 4.79
CA GLY A 113 16.83 19.34 5.59
C GLY A 113 15.74 19.29 6.65
N GLU A 114 15.45 20.41 7.31
CA GLU A 114 14.36 20.50 8.29
C GLU A 114 12.99 20.39 7.64
N MET A 115 12.81 21.01 6.47
CA MET A 115 11.59 20.93 5.68
C MET A 115 11.27 19.49 5.28
N LEU A 116 12.27 18.75 4.78
CA LEU A 116 12.11 17.33 4.46
C LEU A 116 11.83 16.47 5.71
N ARG A 117 12.45 16.79 6.85
CA ARG A 117 12.13 16.13 8.13
C ARG A 117 10.70 16.39 8.59
N ALA A 118 10.15 17.58 8.31
CA ALA A 118 8.75 17.88 8.62
C ALA A 118 7.76 17.08 7.75
N LEU A 119 8.18 16.62 6.56
CA LEU A 119 7.39 15.72 5.72
C LEU A 119 7.54 14.24 6.11
N HIS A 120 8.53 13.89 6.94
CA HIS A 120 8.77 12.52 7.40
C HIS A 120 7.51 11.77 7.88
N PRO A 121 6.57 12.39 8.63
CA PRO A 121 5.34 11.72 9.04
C PRO A 121 4.50 11.16 7.89
N PHE A 122 4.52 11.75 6.69
CA PHE A 122 3.82 11.22 5.51
C PHE A 122 4.48 9.96 4.96
N PHE A 123 5.80 9.86 5.04
CA PHE A 123 6.55 8.68 4.58
C PHE A 123 6.47 7.51 5.58
N ALA A 124 6.15 7.81 6.84
CA ALA A 124 5.83 6.80 7.83
C ALA A 124 4.43 6.19 7.62
N LEU A 125 3.62 6.75 6.71
CA LEU A 125 2.34 6.16 6.32
C LEU A 125 2.58 5.05 5.29
N HIS A 126 1.97 3.88 5.50
CA HIS A 126 1.91 2.80 4.50
C HIS A 126 0.96 3.14 3.34
N LEU A 127 1.32 4.17 2.56
CA LEU A 127 0.62 4.60 1.36
C LEU A 127 0.91 3.65 0.19
N SER A 128 0.02 3.60 -0.79
CA SER A 128 0.27 2.95 -2.08
C SER A 128 0.87 3.93 -3.07
N SER A 129 0.44 5.19 -3.03
CA SER A 129 0.97 6.28 -3.84
C SER A 129 1.08 7.55 -3.01
N LEU A 130 2.23 8.23 -3.13
CA LEU A 130 2.43 9.56 -2.60
C LEU A 130 2.88 10.46 -3.75
N LYS A 131 2.03 11.43 -4.07
CA LYS A 131 2.30 12.45 -5.08
C LYS A 131 2.69 13.74 -4.37
N ILE A 132 3.87 14.25 -4.67
CA ILE A 132 4.38 15.52 -4.15
C ILE A 132 4.61 16.46 -5.32
N SER A 133 3.88 17.58 -5.38
CA SER A 133 4.09 18.60 -6.40
C SER A 133 4.76 19.83 -5.83
N PHE A 134 5.77 20.35 -6.55
CA PHE A 134 6.51 21.57 -6.24
C PHE A 134 6.23 22.59 -7.34
N GLY A 135 5.18 23.40 -7.18
CA GLY A 135 4.71 24.30 -8.23
C GLY A 135 4.34 23.57 -9.53
N ARG A 136 5.17 23.70 -10.58
CA ARG A 136 4.95 23.05 -11.89
C ARG A 136 5.53 21.64 -11.99
N GLU A 137 6.42 21.28 -11.07
CA GLU A 137 7.04 19.97 -11.06
C GLU A 137 6.24 18.98 -10.22
N GLU A 138 6.18 17.74 -10.67
CA GLU A 138 5.43 16.68 -10.00
C GLU A 138 6.30 15.45 -9.82
N ILE A 139 6.42 14.99 -8.59
CA ILE A 139 7.10 13.75 -8.24
C ILE A 139 6.05 12.78 -7.71
N THR A 140 5.82 11.70 -8.45
CA THR A 140 4.95 10.61 -8.00
C THR A 140 5.80 9.44 -7.55
N THR A 141 5.64 9.04 -6.29
CA THR A 141 6.23 7.82 -5.74
C THR A 141 5.14 6.77 -5.55
N LYS A 142 5.31 5.59 -6.13
CA LYS A 142 4.42 4.44 -5.92
C LYS A 142 5.14 3.36 -5.14
N ALA A 143 4.44 2.71 -4.21
CA ALA A 143 4.91 1.46 -3.64
C ALA A 143 5.07 0.46 -4.78
N VAL A 144 6.24 -0.16 -4.87
CA VAL A 144 6.42 -1.31 -5.76
C VAL A 144 5.78 -2.48 -5.05
N ASP A 145 4.62 -2.93 -5.52
CA ASP A 145 4.07 -4.21 -5.08
C ASP A 145 5.04 -5.30 -5.55
N THR A 146 6.02 -5.60 -4.70
CA THR A 146 6.82 -6.81 -4.87
C THR A 146 5.90 -7.92 -4.40
N GLU A 147 5.27 -8.60 -5.36
CA GLU A 147 4.69 -9.91 -5.13
C GLU A 147 5.84 -10.82 -4.69
N THR A 148 6.13 -10.82 -3.38
CA THR A 148 7.11 -11.73 -2.79
C THR A 148 6.52 -13.12 -2.91
N GLU A 149 7.01 -13.88 -3.88
CA GLU A 149 6.89 -15.33 -3.91
C GLU A 149 7.39 -15.88 -2.57
N ASP A 150 6.47 -16.44 -1.77
CA ASP A 150 6.67 -17.33 -0.61
C ASP A 150 8.05 -17.28 0.09
N VAL A 151 8.40 -16.15 0.71
CA VAL A 151 9.51 -16.09 1.67
C VAL A 151 8.95 -15.80 3.07
N ASP A 152 9.06 -16.79 3.95
CA ASP A 152 8.54 -16.88 5.33
C ASP A 152 9.00 -15.80 6.34
N ASN A 153 9.52 -14.64 5.89
CA ASN A 153 10.03 -13.56 6.75
C ASN A 153 9.31 -12.22 6.47
N GLY A 154 8.00 -12.18 6.75
CA GLY A 154 7.05 -11.19 6.21
C GLY A 154 7.15 -9.73 6.64
N ASN A 155 7.82 -9.35 7.72
CA ASN A 155 7.67 -7.97 8.26
C ASN A 155 8.89 -7.05 8.05
N ALA A 156 10.06 -7.58 7.73
CA ALA A 156 11.27 -6.75 7.59
C ALA A 156 11.43 -6.13 6.18
N VAL A 157 10.86 -6.76 5.16
CA VAL A 157 11.13 -6.43 3.75
C VAL A 157 10.41 -5.14 3.32
N GLU A 158 9.14 -4.97 3.69
CA GLU A 158 8.31 -3.85 3.23
C GLU A 158 8.81 -2.49 3.75
N TYR A 159 9.26 -2.43 5.02
CA TYR A 159 9.78 -1.21 5.63
C TYR A 159 11.11 -0.76 5.01
N THR A 160 12.01 -1.71 4.68
CA THR A 160 13.29 -1.39 4.04
C THR A 160 13.12 -0.84 2.63
N MET A 161 12.08 -1.27 1.92
CA MET A 161 11.79 -0.82 0.57
C MET A 161 11.28 0.63 0.56
N TRP A 162 10.34 0.99 1.45
CA TRP A 162 9.90 2.38 1.59
C TRP A 162 11.03 3.29 2.03
N HIS A 163 11.91 2.85 2.93
CA HIS A 163 13.06 3.64 3.37
C HIS A 163 14.07 3.88 2.24
N HIS A 164 14.28 2.89 1.36
CA HIS A 164 15.18 3.02 0.21
C HIS A 164 14.57 3.91 -0.88
N THR A 165 13.28 3.75 -1.19
CA THR A 165 12.56 4.64 -2.11
C THR A 165 12.52 6.06 -1.58
N PHE A 166 12.27 6.24 -0.28
CA PHE A 166 12.36 7.54 0.41
C PHE A 166 13.75 8.16 0.26
N THR A 167 14.82 7.40 0.53
CA THR A 167 16.19 7.92 0.39
C THR A 167 16.50 8.33 -1.05
N LYS A 168 16.02 7.56 -2.04
CA LYS A 168 16.16 7.92 -3.46
C LYS A 168 15.35 9.16 -3.84
N THR A 169 14.11 9.26 -3.39
CA THR A 169 13.24 10.41 -3.65
C THR A 169 13.78 11.66 -2.96
N VAL A 170 14.25 11.56 -1.72
CA VAL A 170 14.92 12.65 -0.99
C VAL A 170 16.19 13.07 -1.72
N ASN A 171 17.04 12.13 -2.14
CA ASN A 171 18.25 12.47 -2.90
C ASN A 171 17.91 13.12 -4.24
N LEU A 172 16.86 12.67 -4.93
CA LEU A 172 16.38 13.31 -6.16
C LEU A 172 15.88 14.73 -5.91
N ILE A 173 15.11 14.94 -4.85
CA ILE A 173 14.61 16.27 -4.44
C ILE A 173 15.78 17.19 -4.10
N VAL A 174 16.74 16.73 -3.29
CA VAL A 174 17.95 17.50 -2.96
C VAL A 174 18.72 17.86 -4.24
N HIS A 175 18.85 16.92 -5.18
CA HIS A 175 19.49 17.19 -6.47
C HIS A 175 18.73 18.21 -7.31
N LEU A 176 17.39 18.18 -7.32
CA LEU A 176 16.57 19.15 -8.02
C LEU A 176 16.72 20.55 -7.44
N PHE A 177 16.76 20.67 -6.11
CA PHE A 177 17.04 21.96 -5.44
C PHE A 177 18.46 22.47 -5.73
N GLU A 178 19.47 21.58 -5.75
CA GLU A 178 20.85 21.94 -6.07
C GLU A 178 21.00 22.43 -7.52
N VAL A 179 20.35 21.76 -8.47
CA VAL A 179 20.35 22.16 -9.89
C VAL A 179 19.58 23.47 -10.09
N ALA A 180 18.43 23.65 -9.44
CA ALA A 180 17.66 24.89 -9.52
C ALA A 180 18.41 26.10 -8.94
N GLY A 181 19.17 25.89 -7.85
CA GLY A 181 20.02 26.92 -7.25
C GLY A 181 21.12 27.41 -8.21
N GLN A 182 21.74 26.51 -8.99
CA GLN A 182 22.79 26.87 -9.95
C GLN A 182 22.31 27.70 -11.14
N VAL A 183 21.05 27.56 -11.56
CA VAL A 183 20.49 28.30 -12.71
C VAL A 183 20.15 29.75 -12.36
N SER A 184 19.98 30.08 -11.08
CA SER A 184 19.64 31.45 -10.62
C SER A 184 20.85 32.40 -10.48
N GLY A 185 22.08 31.91 -10.70
CA GLY A 185 23.32 32.64 -10.43
C GLY A 185 23.96 33.38 -11.61
N GLU A 186 23.39 33.33 -12.82
CA GLU A 186 23.90 34.11 -13.96
C GLU A 186 23.19 35.47 -14.05
N GLU A 187 24.00 36.54 -14.10
CA GLU A 187 23.64 37.96 -14.25
C GLU A 187 23.37 38.77 -12.96
N CYS A 188 24.37 38.88 -12.09
CA CYS A 188 24.62 40.13 -11.37
C CYS A 188 25.99 40.67 -11.76
N GLY A 189 25.99 41.92 -12.24
CA GLY A 189 27.07 42.52 -13.01
C GLY A 189 28.44 42.45 -12.35
N ASN A 190 29.44 42.13 -13.18
CA ASN A 190 30.86 42.24 -12.86
C ASN A 190 31.18 43.65 -12.36
N ASP A 191 31.50 43.79 -11.07
CA ASP A 191 32.35 44.89 -10.58
C ASP A 191 33.81 44.51 -10.91
N PRO A 192 34.50 45.23 -11.82
CA PRO A 192 35.83 44.86 -12.29
C PRO A 192 36.96 45.08 -11.26
N ARG A 193 36.68 45.25 -9.96
CA ARG A 193 37.68 45.64 -8.96
C ARG A 193 37.96 44.64 -7.83
N GLN A 194 37.45 43.41 -7.87
CA GLN A 194 37.82 42.39 -6.87
C GLN A 194 38.65 41.24 -7.47
N PRO A 195 39.87 40.97 -6.94
CA PRO A 195 40.67 39.84 -7.36
C PRO A 195 40.08 38.53 -6.80
N TYR A 196 39.61 37.70 -7.72
CA TYR A 196 39.05 36.36 -7.50
C TYR A 196 40.07 35.42 -6.82
N ARG A 197 39.71 34.84 -5.67
CA ARG A 197 40.39 33.66 -5.09
C ARG A 197 39.55 32.42 -5.42
N PRO A 198 40.04 31.46 -6.22
CA PRO A 198 39.33 30.22 -6.44
C PRO A 198 39.52 29.30 -5.23
N GLY A 199 38.49 29.22 -4.38
CA GLY A 199 38.36 28.15 -3.40
C GLY A 199 37.86 26.89 -4.11
N ALA A 200 38.77 25.95 -4.36
CA ALA A 200 38.42 24.62 -4.81
C ALA A 200 37.61 23.89 -3.72
N PHE A 201 36.30 23.77 -3.91
CA PHE A 201 35.46 22.86 -3.13
C PHE A 201 35.67 21.44 -3.66
N LEU A 202 36.49 20.66 -2.93
CA LEU A 202 36.59 19.22 -3.13
C LEU A 202 35.37 18.55 -2.49
N ILE A 203 34.44 18.10 -3.32
CA ILE A 203 33.27 17.32 -2.93
C ILE A 203 33.73 15.87 -2.68
N GLY A 204 33.75 15.46 -1.41
CA GLY A 204 33.90 14.05 -1.03
C GLY A 204 32.52 13.38 -0.88
N PRO A 205 32.33 12.14 -1.36
CA PRO A 205 31.07 11.43 -1.19
C PRO A 205 31.09 10.67 0.13
N LEU A 206 30.36 11.11 1.16
CA LEU A 206 30.08 10.23 2.32
C LEU A 206 28.90 10.70 3.18
N TRP A 207 27.67 10.50 2.71
CA TRP A 207 26.49 10.44 3.60
C TRP A 207 26.07 8.98 3.76
N SER A 208 26.76 8.24 4.63
CA SER A 208 26.30 6.91 5.05
C SER A 208 25.42 7.05 6.30
N TYR A 209 24.11 7.10 6.08
CA TYR A 209 23.12 7.05 7.17
C TYR A 209 23.11 5.65 7.78
N ARG A 210 23.57 5.49 9.03
CA ARG A 210 23.46 4.24 9.80
C ARG A 210 22.59 4.48 11.03
N VAL A 211 21.27 4.29 10.88
CA VAL A 211 20.33 4.34 12.00
C VAL A 211 20.39 3.00 12.75
N ARG A 212 20.85 3.01 14.00
CA ARG A 212 20.74 1.85 14.90
C ARG A 212 19.33 1.81 15.47
N ALA A 213 18.58 0.76 15.16
CA ALA A 213 17.31 0.46 15.82
C ALA A 213 17.52 0.33 17.34
N ARG A 214 17.00 1.27 18.13
CA ARG A 214 16.84 1.11 19.58
C ARG A 214 15.57 0.28 19.80
N ASN A 215 15.72 -0.86 20.46
CA ASN A 215 14.66 -1.76 20.96
C ASN A 215 14.33 -3.00 20.11
N ALA A 216 15.32 -3.87 19.89
CA ALA A 216 15.06 -5.31 19.76
C ALA A 216 15.08 -5.94 21.17
N ARG A 217 13.92 -5.99 21.85
CA ARG A 217 13.74 -6.84 23.04
C ARG A 217 13.24 -8.20 22.55
N SER A 218 14.08 -9.22 22.68
CA SER A 218 13.71 -10.62 22.53
C SER A 218 12.70 -10.98 23.63
N ARG A 219 11.44 -11.20 23.25
CA ARG A 219 10.44 -11.81 24.13
C ARG A 219 10.50 -13.32 23.91
N ALA A 220 10.83 -14.06 24.95
CA ALA A 220 10.69 -15.51 24.97
C ALA A 220 9.20 -15.87 24.92
N THR A 221 8.80 -16.61 23.90
CA THR A 221 7.48 -17.25 23.80
C THR A 221 7.47 -18.51 24.68
N PRO A 222 6.40 -18.77 25.46
CA PRO A 222 6.23 -20.06 26.14
C PRO A 222 5.77 -21.13 25.15
N ASP A 223 6.31 -22.34 25.33
CA ASP A 223 5.91 -23.56 24.64
C ASP A 223 4.39 -23.79 24.77
N HIS A 224 3.69 -23.68 23.64
CA HIS A 224 2.33 -24.17 23.52
C HIS A 224 2.36 -25.47 22.71
N GLN A 225 2.09 -26.58 23.38
CA GLN A 225 1.84 -27.88 22.77
C GLN A 225 0.61 -27.78 21.86
N ASN A 226 0.85 -27.63 20.55
CA ASN A 226 -0.18 -27.66 19.53
C ASN A 226 -0.48 -29.11 19.15
N SER A 227 -1.69 -29.56 19.49
CA SER A 227 -2.35 -30.71 18.88
C SER A 227 -2.66 -30.38 17.42
N THR A 228 -1.82 -30.88 16.51
CA THR A 228 -2.04 -30.82 15.06
C THR A 228 -3.05 -31.89 14.65
N HIS A 229 -4.32 -31.52 14.59
CA HIS A 229 -5.28 -32.21 13.73
C HIS A 229 -5.55 -31.36 12.48
N THR A 230 -4.53 -31.21 11.64
CA THR A 230 -4.67 -30.65 10.29
C THR A 230 -5.45 -31.63 9.44
N SER A 231 -6.66 -31.24 9.02
CA SER A 231 -7.39 -31.91 7.95
C SER A 231 -6.55 -31.81 6.67
N THR A 232 -5.83 -32.87 6.34
CA THR A 232 -5.20 -33.05 5.04
C THR A 232 -6.29 -33.28 4.00
N ARG A 233 -6.92 -32.19 3.53
CA ARG A 233 -7.77 -32.26 2.34
C ARG A 233 -6.85 -32.34 1.14
N ASN A 234 -6.59 -33.57 0.69
CA ASN A 234 -5.98 -33.87 -0.60
C ASN A 234 -6.89 -33.30 -1.72
N ASN A 235 -6.79 -32.00 -1.98
CA ASN A 235 -7.47 -31.30 -3.08
C ASN A 235 -6.64 -31.31 -4.36
N SER A 236 -5.73 -32.29 -4.51
CA SER A 236 -5.20 -32.66 -5.83
C SER A 236 -6.29 -33.44 -6.57
N THR A 237 -7.39 -32.75 -6.89
CA THR A 237 -8.37 -33.20 -7.85
C THR A 237 -7.61 -33.40 -9.15
N ALA A 238 -7.35 -34.65 -9.51
CA ALA A 238 -6.75 -35.01 -10.78
C ALA A 238 -7.46 -34.22 -11.88
N MET A 239 -6.72 -33.54 -12.76
CA MET A 239 -7.32 -32.70 -13.81
C MET A 239 -8.09 -33.52 -14.86
N ALA A 240 -7.83 -34.83 -14.93
CA ALA A 240 -8.38 -35.73 -15.94
C ALA A 240 -9.92 -35.82 -15.91
N PRO A 241 -10.60 -36.10 -14.77
CA PRO A 241 -12.06 -36.25 -14.75
C PRO A 241 -12.80 -34.95 -15.09
N ILE A 242 -12.21 -33.78 -14.81
CA ILE A 242 -12.80 -32.48 -15.16
C ILE A 242 -12.77 -32.26 -16.68
N ASN A 243 -11.66 -32.61 -17.34
CA ASN A 243 -11.53 -32.46 -18.79
C ASN A 243 -12.45 -33.43 -19.53
N ASP A 244 -12.58 -34.67 -19.06
CA ASP A 244 -13.50 -35.66 -19.63
C ASP A 244 -14.96 -35.22 -19.49
N ALA A 245 -15.33 -34.65 -18.33
CA ALA A 245 -16.65 -34.07 -18.13
C ALA A 245 -16.93 -32.89 -19.07
N LEU A 246 -15.93 -32.03 -19.36
CA LEU A 246 -16.06 -30.94 -20.32
C LEU A 246 -16.20 -31.45 -21.76
N ALA A 247 -15.51 -32.53 -22.12
CA ALA A 247 -15.65 -33.18 -23.42
C ALA A 247 -17.06 -33.77 -23.60
N ALA A 248 -17.61 -34.41 -22.56
CA ALA A 248 -18.99 -34.92 -22.56
C ALA A 248 -20.03 -33.81 -22.71
N ILE A 249 -19.81 -32.64 -22.11
CA ILE A 249 -20.69 -31.47 -22.29
C ILE A 249 -20.67 -31.00 -23.75
N LYS A 250 -19.50 -30.98 -24.41
CA LYS A 250 -19.37 -30.56 -25.81
C LYS A 250 -19.94 -31.56 -26.81
N ALA A 251 -20.00 -32.84 -26.45
CA ALA A 251 -20.55 -33.90 -27.29
C ALA A 251 -22.09 -34.01 -27.24
N LEU A 252 -22.77 -33.24 -26.37
CA LEU A 252 -24.24 -33.22 -26.32
C LEU A 252 -24.81 -32.55 -27.58
N ASP A 253 -25.79 -33.22 -28.20
CA ASP A 253 -26.53 -32.68 -29.35
C ASP A 253 -27.17 -31.32 -29.01
N SER A 254 -27.08 -30.38 -29.96
CA SER A 254 -27.76 -29.09 -29.87
C SER A 254 -29.28 -29.30 -29.74
N GLY A 255 -29.82 -28.98 -28.55
CA GLY A 255 -31.24 -29.13 -28.24
C GLY A 255 -31.54 -30.05 -27.04
N LYS A 256 -30.58 -30.85 -26.57
CA LYS A 256 -30.74 -31.59 -25.31
C LYS A 256 -30.51 -30.66 -24.11
N LYS A 257 -31.39 -30.76 -23.11
CA LYS A 257 -31.28 -29.98 -21.87
C LYS A 257 -30.04 -30.43 -21.06
N LEU A 258 -29.06 -29.54 -20.91
CA LEU A 258 -27.86 -29.77 -20.12
C LEU A 258 -28.19 -29.81 -18.62
N VAL A 259 -28.01 -30.97 -17.97
CA VAL A 259 -28.19 -31.16 -16.52
C VAL A 259 -26.84 -31.46 -15.88
N TYR A 260 -26.16 -30.43 -15.35
CA TYR A 260 -24.81 -30.54 -14.80
C TYR A 260 -24.66 -31.61 -13.71
N GLN A 261 -25.69 -31.84 -12.89
CA GLN A 261 -25.64 -32.84 -11.82
C GLN A 261 -25.38 -34.25 -12.37
N LYS A 262 -26.07 -34.64 -13.46
CA LYS A 262 -25.91 -35.98 -14.04
C LYS A 262 -24.49 -36.22 -14.56
N ILE A 263 -23.90 -35.20 -15.18
CA ILE A 263 -22.53 -35.28 -15.71
C ILE A 263 -21.53 -35.25 -14.55
N ALA A 264 -21.73 -34.40 -13.55
CA ALA A 264 -20.90 -34.35 -12.35
C ALA A 264 -20.84 -35.70 -11.63
N ASP A 265 -22.00 -36.35 -11.43
CA ASP A 265 -22.10 -37.66 -10.79
C ASP A 265 -21.43 -38.76 -11.65
N GLN A 266 -21.57 -38.69 -12.97
CA GLN A 266 -20.96 -39.65 -13.91
C GLN A 266 -19.42 -39.63 -13.87
N PHE A 267 -18.82 -38.45 -13.73
CA PHE A 267 -17.36 -38.27 -13.75
C PHE A 267 -16.76 -38.11 -12.34
N GLY A 268 -17.57 -38.18 -11.28
CA GLY A 268 -17.11 -38.00 -9.90
C GLY A 268 -16.55 -36.61 -9.60
N VAL A 269 -17.07 -35.57 -10.27
CA VAL A 269 -16.59 -34.19 -10.15
C VAL A 269 -17.62 -33.35 -9.40
N ASP A 270 -17.17 -32.40 -8.58
CA ASP A 270 -18.09 -31.44 -7.96
C ASP A 270 -18.82 -30.58 -9.01
N ARG A 271 -20.16 -30.51 -8.89
CA ARG A 271 -21.04 -29.79 -9.82
C ARG A 271 -20.67 -28.31 -9.95
N SER A 272 -20.32 -27.66 -8.85
CA SER A 272 -20.01 -26.22 -8.85
C SER A 272 -18.70 -25.95 -9.59
N THR A 273 -17.71 -26.83 -9.40
CA THR A 273 -16.42 -26.80 -10.10
C THR A 273 -16.60 -26.97 -11.61
N LEU A 274 -17.37 -27.99 -12.03
CA LEU A 274 -17.65 -28.27 -13.44
C LEU A 274 -18.39 -27.09 -14.11
N ALA A 275 -19.39 -26.52 -13.44
CA ALA A 275 -20.14 -25.37 -13.96
C ALA A 275 -19.27 -24.12 -14.11
N ARG A 276 -18.39 -23.84 -13.13
CA ARG A 276 -17.45 -22.69 -13.21
C ARG A 276 -16.45 -22.84 -14.35
N ARG A 277 -15.90 -24.04 -14.55
CA ARG A 277 -14.97 -24.36 -15.64
C ARG A 277 -15.64 -24.31 -17.01
N HIS A 278 -16.83 -24.89 -17.16
CA HIS A 278 -17.56 -24.87 -18.44
C HIS A 278 -17.97 -23.45 -18.86
N LYS A 279 -18.41 -22.61 -17.90
CA LYS A 279 -18.75 -21.20 -18.15
C LYS A 279 -17.54 -20.29 -18.42
N ALA A 280 -16.33 -20.85 -18.51
CA ALA A 280 -15.12 -20.11 -18.82
C ALA A 280 -14.86 -18.91 -17.89
N VAL A 281 -15.28 -18.99 -16.61
CA VAL A 281 -14.87 -18.00 -15.59
C VAL A 281 -13.34 -18.05 -15.37
N GLN A 282 -12.68 -19.09 -15.91
CA GLN A 282 -11.24 -19.15 -16.15
C GLN A 282 -10.94 -19.81 -17.51
N ALA A 283 -11.21 -19.13 -18.62
CA ALA A 283 -10.49 -19.45 -19.86
C ALA A 283 -9.06 -18.88 -19.80
N PRO A 284 -8.05 -19.60 -20.30
CA PRO A 284 -6.73 -19.02 -20.55
C PRO A 284 -6.87 -17.79 -21.45
N ARG A 285 -6.11 -16.72 -21.16
CA ARG A 285 -6.18 -15.42 -21.84
C ARG A 285 -6.21 -15.55 -23.38
N GLU A 286 -5.41 -16.45 -23.92
CA GLU A 286 -5.28 -16.73 -25.35
C GLU A 286 -6.60 -17.10 -26.04
N THR A 287 -7.50 -17.82 -25.37
CA THR A 287 -8.80 -18.20 -25.95
C THR A 287 -9.79 -17.03 -25.96
N LYS A 288 -9.63 -16.07 -25.04
CA LYS A 288 -10.43 -14.85 -24.97
C LYS A 288 -10.03 -13.90 -26.11
N ASP A 289 -8.73 -13.79 -26.37
CA ASP A 289 -8.17 -12.93 -27.40
C ASP A 289 -8.53 -13.43 -28.82
N SER A 290 -8.46 -14.75 -29.06
CA SER A 290 -8.91 -15.36 -30.33
C SER A 290 -10.40 -15.16 -30.62
N ASN A 291 -11.26 -15.12 -29.58
CA ASN A 291 -12.69 -14.90 -29.77
C ASN A 291 -13.02 -13.42 -29.97
N GLN A 292 -12.25 -12.49 -29.41
CA GLN A 292 -12.37 -11.06 -29.70
C GLN A 292 -11.92 -10.72 -31.12
N GLN A 293 -10.83 -11.32 -31.61
CA GLN A 293 -10.36 -11.10 -32.99
C GLN A 293 -11.34 -11.57 -34.07
N LYS A 294 -12.21 -12.54 -33.77
CA LYS A 294 -13.25 -13.02 -34.69
C LYS A 294 -14.49 -12.12 -34.79
N LEU A 295 -14.56 -11.08 -33.96
CA LEU A 295 -15.69 -10.13 -33.91
C LEU A 295 -15.38 -8.79 -34.59
N THR A 296 -14.15 -8.60 -35.06
CA THR A 296 -13.69 -7.51 -35.94
C THR A 296 -13.59 -8.00 -37.37
#